data_AF-A0A8T3T6R5-F1
#
_entry.id   AF-A0A8T3T6R5-F1
#
_cell.length_a   1.000
_cell.length_b   1.000
_cell.length_c   1.000
_cell.angle_alpha   90.00
_cell.angle_beta   90.00
_cell.angle_gamma   90.00
#
_symmetry.space_group_name_H-M   'P 1'
#
loop_
_entity.id
_entity.type
_entity.pdbx_description
1 polymer ?
#
loop_
_entity_poly.entity_id
_entity_poly.type
_entity_poly.pdbx_seq_one_letter_code
_entity_poly.pdbx_strand_id
1 'polypeptide(L)' 'MVRDLLTEGVESGHVRADVAPDELASYCLHALAAASGQSSEASVRRLVTVTLAGLRPPA' A
#
# COMPACT_ATOMS: atom_id res chain seq x y z
N MET A 1 7.92 10.53 -5.32
CA MET A 1 8.15 9.18 -5.88
C MET A 1 7.01 8.22 -5.54
N VAL A 2 6.83 7.73 -4.30
CA VAL A 2 5.63 6.89 -3.98
C VAL A 2 4.43 7.71 -3.51
N ARG A 3 4.67 8.78 -2.74
CA ARG A 3 3.64 9.72 -2.30
C ARG A 3 2.89 10.35 -3.47
N ASP A 4 3.62 10.82 -4.48
CA ASP A 4 3.02 11.46 -5.66
C ASP A 4 2.13 10.48 -6.44
N LEU A 5 2.57 9.22 -6.60
CA LEU A 5 1.75 8.15 -7.19
C LEU A 5 0.49 7.86 -6.36
N LEU A 6 0.58 7.92 -5.04
CA LEU A 6 -0.58 7.76 -4.16
C LEU A 6 -1.53 8.96 -4.28
N THR A 7 -0.99 10.18 -4.41
CA THR A 7 -1.78 11.38 -4.69
C THR A 7 -2.53 11.25 -6.01
N GLU A 8 -1.85 10.88 -7.10
CA GLU A 8 -2.48 10.61 -8.40
C GLU A 8 -3.51 9.46 -8.32
N GLY A 9 -3.22 8.43 -7.54
CA GLY A 9 -4.14 7.32 -7.28
C GLY A 9 -5.41 7.76 -6.57
N VAL A 10 -5.30 8.71 -5.62
CA VAL A 10 -6.45 9.32 -4.93
C VAL A 10 -7.24 10.20 -5.89
N GLU A 11 -6.57 11.05 -6.66
CA GLU A 11 -7.18 11.94 -7.65
C GLU A 11 -7.94 11.16 -8.75
N SER A 12 -7.42 10.00 -9.13
CA SER A 12 -8.04 9.10 -10.11
C SER A 12 -9.07 8.12 -9.50
N GLY A 13 -9.27 8.14 -8.19
CA GLY A 13 -10.23 7.27 -7.49
C GLY A 13 -9.81 5.80 -7.38
N HIS A 14 -8.54 5.47 -7.62
CA HIS A 14 -8.01 4.11 -7.47
C HIS A 14 -7.43 3.82 -6.09
N VAL A 15 -7.18 4.88 -5.31
CA VAL A 15 -6.65 4.81 -3.94
C VAL A 15 -7.62 5.50 -2.98
N ARG A 16 -7.74 4.97 -1.78
CA ARG A 16 -8.57 5.51 -0.70
C ARG A 16 -8.18 6.96 -0.36
N ALA A 17 -9.18 7.80 -0.18
CA ALA A 17 -9.00 9.24 0.07
C ALA A 17 -9.19 9.64 1.55
N ASP A 18 -9.52 8.69 2.43
CA ASP A 18 -9.77 8.92 3.86
C ASP A 18 -8.49 8.96 4.71
N VAL A 19 -7.32 8.76 4.10
CA VAL A 19 -5.99 8.76 4.73
C VAL A 19 -5.03 9.59 3.88
N ALA A 20 -4.16 10.37 4.51
CA ALA A 20 -3.25 11.24 3.77
C ALA A 20 -2.23 10.41 2.95
N PRO A 21 -1.84 10.85 1.72
CA PRO A 21 -0.85 10.14 0.91
C PRO A 21 0.50 9.89 1.60
N ASP A 22 0.92 10.79 2.50
CA ASP A 22 2.14 10.62 3.30
C ASP A 22 2.04 9.48 4.33
N GLU A 23 0.87 9.33 4.94
CA GLU A 23 0.57 8.23 5.86
C GLU A 23 0.47 6.91 5.11
N LEU A 24 -0.17 6.90 3.93
CA LEU A 24 -0.25 5.74 3.05
C LEU A 24 1.12 5.30 2.52
N ALA A 25 1.99 6.25 2.19
CA ALA A 25 3.37 5.98 1.79
C ALA A 25 4.15 5.31 2.93
N SER A 26 4.04 5.85 4.14
CA SER A 26 4.65 5.29 5.34
C SER A 26 4.10 3.89 5.64
N TYR A 27 2.79 3.71 5.56
CA TYR A 27 2.14 2.40 5.71
C TYR A 27 2.70 1.38 4.72
N CYS A 28 2.79 1.71 3.43
CA CYS A 28 3.35 0.82 2.41
C CYS A 28 4.78 0.42 2.72
N LEU A 29 5.63 1.38 3.10
CA LEU A 29 7.04 1.11 3.42
C LEU A 29 7.16 0.13 4.60
N HIS A 30 6.44 0.36 5.69
CA HIS A 30 6.50 -0.51 6.86
C HIS A 30 5.91 -1.91 6.57
N ALA A 31 4.78 -1.98 5.85
CA ALA A 31 4.14 -3.24 5.51
C ALA A 31 5.01 -4.09 4.56
N LEU A 32 5.63 -3.47 3.55
CA LEU A 32 6.53 -4.17 2.61
C LEU A 32 7.87 -4.54 3.26
N ALA A 33 8.39 -3.73 4.19
CA ALA A 33 9.54 -4.11 4.99
C ALA A 33 9.26 -5.37 5.84
N ALA A 34 8.07 -5.47 6.46
CA ALA A 34 7.65 -6.67 7.16
C ALA A 34 7.57 -7.90 6.21
N ALA A 35 7.10 -7.70 4.97
CA ALA A 35 7.07 -8.77 3.97
C ALA A 35 8.47 -9.29 3.62
N SER A 36 9.49 -8.43 3.59
CA SER A 36 10.87 -8.83 3.28
C SER A 36 11.49 -9.78 4.31
N GLY A 37 10.95 -9.83 5.54
CA GLY A 37 11.39 -10.75 6.60
C GLY A 37 10.85 -12.18 6.47
N GLN A 38 9.98 -12.46 5.49
CA GLN A 38 9.34 -13.76 5.37
C GLN A 38 10.26 -14.81 4.72
N SER A 39 10.22 -16.04 5.24
CA SER A 39 11.04 -17.16 4.76
C SER A 39 10.53 -17.85 3.49
N SER A 40 9.40 -17.42 2.92
CA SER A 40 8.85 -18.00 1.70
C SER A 40 8.27 -16.95 0.76
N GLU A 41 8.50 -17.13 -0.54
CA GLU A 41 7.96 -16.25 -1.58
C GLU A 41 6.42 -16.18 -1.54
N ALA A 42 5.77 -17.30 -1.24
CA ALA A 42 4.31 -17.33 -1.09
C ALA A 42 3.83 -16.42 0.06
N SER A 43 4.58 -16.37 1.17
CA SER A 43 4.29 -15.47 2.28
C SER A 43 4.53 -14.01 1.93
N VAL A 44 5.59 -13.70 1.18
CA VAL A 44 5.84 -12.35 0.65
C VAL A 44 4.66 -11.91 -0.23
N ARG A 45 4.29 -12.72 -1.22
CA ARG A 45 3.20 -12.40 -2.16
C ARG A 45 1.87 -12.16 -1.45
N ARG A 46 1.54 -12.95 -0.43
CA ARG A 46 0.33 -12.73 0.39
C ARG A 46 0.34 -11.36 1.07
N LEU A 47 1.45 -10.98 1.70
CA LEU A 47 1.54 -9.69 2.38
C LEU A 47 1.50 -8.51 1.41
N VAL A 48 2.16 -8.62 0.26
CA VAL A 48 2.05 -7.61 -0.82
C VAL A 48 0.59 -7.45 -1.25
N THR A 49 -0.13 -8.55 -1.49
CA THR A 49 -1.56 -8.50 -1.84
C THR A 49 -2.40 -7.81 -0.77
N VAL A 50 -2.14 -8.09 0.51
CA VAL A 50 -2.85 -7.44 1.63
C VAL A 50 -2.55 -5.94 1.67
N THR A 51 -1.28 -5.54 1.50
CA THR A 51 -0.90 -4.12 1.44
C THR A 51 -1.61 -3.40 0.31
N LEU A 52 -1.65 -3.98 -0.89
CA LEU A 52 -2.34 -3.39 -2.04
C LEU A 52 -3.87 -3.34 -1.86
N ALA A 53 -4.46 -4.34 -1.21
CA ALA A 53 -5.88 -4.32 -0.87
C ALA A 53 -6.22 -3.18 0.10
N GLY A 54 -5.34 -2.89 1.06
CA GLY A 54 -5.50 -1.80 2.03
C GLY A 54 -5.46 -0.38 1.44
N LEU A 55 -5.02 -0.25 0.18
CA LEU A 55 -5.01 1.03 -0.55
C LEU A 55 -6.30 1.27 -1.34
N ARG A 56 -7.11 0.24 -1.59
CA ARG A 56 -8.31 0.38 -2.42
C ARG A 56 -9.34 1.29 -1.73
N PRO A 57 -10.12 2.07 -2.49
CA PRO A 57 -11.22 2.85 -1.93
C PRO A 57 -12.22 1.95 -1.19
N PRO A 58 -12.85 2.46 -0.11
CA PRO A 58 -13.98 1.77 0.49
C PRO A 58 -15.13 1.65 -0.52
N ALA A 59 -15.93 0.58 -0.39
CA ALA A 59 -17.13 0.36 -1.19
C ALA A 59 -18.28 1.30 -0.79
#